data_AF-A0A958U6E1-F1
#
_entry.id   AF-A0A958U6E1-F1
#
_cell.length_a   1.000
_cell.length_b   1.000
_cell.length_c   1.000
_cell.angle_alpha   90.00
_cell.angle_beta   90.00
_cell.angle_gamma   90.00
#
_symmetry.space_group_name_H-M   'P 1'
#
loop_
_entity.id
_entity.type
_entity.pdbx_description
1 polymer ?
#
loop_
_entity_poly.entity_id
_entity_poly.type
_entity_poly.pdbx_seq_one_letter_code
_entity_poly.pdbx_strand_id
1 'polypeptide(L)'
;MGDSKKYIPLYIGIAIAVGVFIGSKLNFQDNNEKIFATNSKKDKLNRLIDYIDYEYVDQVNTDSIVDVTVNGILENLDPHSVYIPVSQYEDNADDMRGNFVGIGVSFYVYKDSIAVIRAIEGGSAEKVGIKGGDRILFANGKKLFGDTINRDSISKFLKGEIGSKVDLKVFRKGEDKLLDFKIKRKRIPIISVDASYMLNSQVGYIKINRFSESTYTEFKEALDDLQNEGMKTLVLDLRDNPGGYISSAERVLDEFLEDDKLLLITKNKAGDEEKSYATRKGDFEKGKLYVLINENSASASEIVAGALQDNDKGTIIGRRSFGKGLVQREMALGDGSAVRLTIARYYTPTGRSIQRPYGEGNSSYYSDYEKRYRDGELLHADSIKVADSLRYVTPKGKIVYGGGGIIPDVFIPKDTSIENETLDYVSRNGFMSYFIFEYLDQHRAQFEDMSYANFKENYQVSEALAQEFISYSRLQEAQIDLTNYNGALKMALKANLAQQLYGPNAYEFILNGNDVMLQKVLELEQKAGSN
;
A
#
# COMPACT_ATOMS: atom_id res chain seq x y z
N MET A 1 -69.21 36.26 44.09
CA MET A 1 -69.46 36.12 42.64
C MET A 1 -68.31 35.32 42.02
N GLY A 2 -68.28 33.99 41.95
CA GLY A 2 -69.33 32.98 42.13
C GLY A 2 -69.21 31.92 41.05
N ASP A 3 -69.24 32.33 39.77
CA ASP A 3 -69.37 31.37 38.66
C ASP A 3 -68.42 31.59 37.45
N SER A 4 -67.54 32.61 37.45
CA SER A 4 -66.71 32.87 36.25
C SER A 4 -65.48 31.97 36.08
N LYS A 5 -65.02 31.28 37.13
CA LYS A 5 -63.83 30.41 37.06
C LYS A 5 -64.12 29.01 36.49
N LYS A 6 -65.37 28.55 36.53
CA LYS A 6 -65.75 27.22 36.02
C LYS A 6 -65.71 27.13 34.50
N TYR A 7 -65.89 28.25 33.83
CA TYR A 7 -65.89 28.35 32.36
C TYR A 7 -64.53 28.77 31.77
N ILE A 8 -63.50 29.03 32.59
CA ILE A 8 -62.14 29.34 32.10
C ILE A 8 -61.60 28.25 31.16
N PRO A 9 -61.70 26.94 31.47
CA PRO A 9 -61.26 25.91 30.54
C PRO A 9 -62.05 25.91 29.23
N LEU A 10 -63.34 26.24 29.28
CA LEU A 10 -64.21 26.35 28.10
C LEU A 10 -63.83 27.55 27.23
N TYR A 11 -63.55 28.71 27.83
CA TYR A 11 -63.09 29.89 27.09
C TYR A 11 -61.70 29.71 26.50
N ILE A 12 -60.79 29.03 27.22
CA ILE A 12 -59.49 28.64 26.68
C ILE A 12 -59.66 27.65 25.53
N GLY A 13 -60.54 26.65 25.68
CA GLY A 13 -60.84 25.69 24.61
C GLY A 13 -61.44 26.36 23.37
N ILE A 14 -62.38 27.29 23.55
CA ILE A 14 -62.97 28.07 22.45
C ILE A 14 -61.92 28.99 21.81
N ALA A 15 -61.07 29.65 22.60
CA ALA A 15 -60.01 30.50 22.08
C ALA A 15 -58.97 29.70 21.26
N ILE A 16 -58.63 28.49 21.71
CA ILE A 16 -57.75 27.57 20.97
C ILE A 16 -58.45 27.11 19.69
N ALA A 17 -59.72 26.69 19.75
CA ALA A 17 -60.46 26.23 18.57
C ALA A 17 -60.63 27.35 17.53
N VAL A 18 -60.92 28.58 17.97
CA VAL A 18 -60.97 29.78 17.11
C VAL A 18 -59.58 30.11 16.57
N GLY A 19 -58.53 30.01 17.36
CA GLY A 19 -57.15 30.20 16.92
C GLY A 19 -56.72 29.18 15.85
N VAL A 20 -57.08 27.91 16.01
CA VAL A 20 -56.84 26.85 15.02
C VAL A 20 -57.66 27.09 13.75
N PHE A 21 -58.94 27.48 13.88
CA PHE A 21 -59.81 27.76 12.73
C PHE A 21 -59.34 28.99 11.93
N ILE A 22 -58.92 30.07 12.62
CA ILE A 22 -58.30 31.24 11.99
C ILE A 22 -56.97 30.84 11.36
N GLY A 23 -56.13 30.08 12.08
CA GLY A 23 -54.85 29.57 11.57
C GLY A 23 -54.99 28.70 10.33
N SER A 24 -56.03 27.86 10.24
CA SER A 24 -56.30 27.01 9.06
C SER A 24 -56.89 27.78 7.88
N LYS A 25 -57.46 28.97 8.12
CA LYS A 25 -58.01 29.87 7.09
C LYS A 25 -57.00 30.91 6.61
N LEU A 26 -55.92 31.13 7.37
CA LEU A 26 -54.78 31.93 6.96
C LEU A 26 -53.90 31.08 6.05
N ASN A 27 -53.91 31.41 4.76
CA ASN A 27 -53.06 30.75 3.75
C ASN A 27 -51.62 31.24 3.93
N PHE A 28 -50.88 30.62 4.85
CA PHE A 28 -49.44 30.83 4.98
C PHE A 28 -48.76 30.17 3.78
N GLN A 29 -48.67 30.94 2.70
CA GLN A 29 -47.81 30.64 1.57
C GLN A 29 -46.38 30.51 2.10
N ASP A 30 -45.93 29.26 2.10
CA ASP A 30 -44.58 28.74 2.25
C ASP A 30 -43.47 29.81 2.36
N ASN A 31 -43.08 30.14 3.59
CA ASN A 31 -41.79 30.76 3.91
C ASN A 31 -41.44 30.44 5.37
N ASN A 32 -41.08 29.18 5.60
CA ASN A 32 -40.41 28.74 6.82
C ASN A 32 -38.95 29.23 6.83
N GLU A 33 -38.71 30.51 7.10
CA GLU A 33 -37.41 30.95 7.60
C GLU A 33 -37.27 30.50 9.07
N LYS A 34 -36.63 29.34 9.26
CA LYS A 34 -36.22 28.86 10.58
C LYS A 34 -34.90 29.51 11.00
N ILE A 35 -34.87 29.97 12.24
CA ILE A 35 -33.88 30.79 12.95
C ILE A 35 -32.51 30.10 13.24
N PHE A 36 -32.22 28.95 12.63
CA PHE A 36 -30.87 28.39 12.64
C PHE A 36 -30.23 28.74 11.30
N ALA A 37 -28.99 29.24 11.31
CA ALA A 37 -28.18 29.35 10.10
C ALA A 37 -27.94 27.93 9.56
N THR A 38 -28.94 27.35 8.89
CA THR A 38 -28.79 26.11 8.19
C THR A 38 -27.91 26.41 7.00
N ASN A 39 -26.88 25.59 6.86
CA ASN A 39 -25.91 25.75 5.80
C ASN A 39 -26.67 25.37 4.52
N SER A 40 -27.27 26.34 3.82
CA SER A 40 -28.26 26.12 2.75
C SER A 40 -27.81 25.15 1.66
N LYS A 41 -26.49 24.97 1.51
CA LYS A 41 -25.85 24.00 0.61
C LYS A 41 -25.89 22.56 1.12
N LYS A 42 -25.76 22.32 2.44
CA LYS A 42 -25.89 21.00 3.06
C LYS A 42 -27.34 20.52 3.00
N ASP A 43 -28.29 21.41 3.30
CA ASP A 43 -29.72 21.10 3.22
C ASP A 43 -30.14 20.73 1.79
N LYS A 44 -29.50 21.34 0.78
CA LYS A 44 -29.74 20.99 -0.62
C LYS A 44 -29.38 19.53 -0.93
N LEU A 45 -28.28 19.01 -0.37
CA LEU A 45 -27.87 17.62 -0.56
C LEU A 45 -28.84 16.67 0.16
N ASN A 46 -29.20 16.98 1.41
CA ASN A 46 -30.17 16.19 2.17
C ASN A 46 -31.52 16.11 1.44
N ARG A 47 -32.03 17.26 0.97
CA ARG A 47 -33.28 17.33 0.19
C ARG A 47 -33.23 16.54 -1.11
N LEU A 48 -32.08 16.49 -1.78
CA LEU A 48 -31.92 15.69 -2.99
C LEU A 48 -32.02 14.20 -2.66
N ILE A 49 -31.37 13.75 -1.58
CA ILE A 49 -31.47 12.38 -1.10
C ILE A 49 -32.92 12.04 -0.75
N ASP A 50 -33.62 12.95 -0.04
CA ASP A 50 -35.04 12.78 0.29
C ASP A 50 -35.91 12.65 -0.97
N TYR A 51 -35.71 13.49 -2.00
CA TYR A 51 -36.48 13.35 -3.25
C TYR A 51 -36.22 12.02 -3.96
N ILE A 52 -35.00 11.49 -3.91
CA ILE A 52 -34.72 10.17 -4.51
C ILE A 52 -35.40 9.06 -3.70
N ASP A 53 -35.39 9.14 -2.37
CA ASP A 53 -35.97 8.10 -1.51
C ASP A 53 -37.50 8.06 -1.59
N TYR A 54 -38.15 9.24 -1.60
CA TYR A 54 -39.61 9.34 -1.50
C TYR A 54 -40.33 9.47 -2.85
N GLU A 55 -39.70 10.06 -3.87
CA GLU A 55 -40.37 10.43 -5.13
C GLU A 55 -39.86 9.63 -6.34
N TYR A 56 -38.74 8.90 -6.23
CA TYR A 56 -38.24 8.11 -7.36
C TYR A 56 -39.12 6.89 -7.60
N VAL A 57 -39.34 6.58 -8.88
CA VAL A 57 -40.34 5.58 -9.32
C VAL A 57 -39.95 4.14 -8.98
N ASP A 58 -38.66 3.85 -8.82
CA ASP A 58 -38.14 2.53 -8.47
C ASP A 58 -37.54 2.53 -7.05
N GLN A 59 -37.44 1.34 -6.44
CA GLN A 59 -36.74 1.21 -5.16
C GLN A 59 -35.22 1.42 -5.36
N VAL A 60 -34.63 2.38 -4.65
CA VAL A 60 -33.20 2.67 -4.73
C VAL A 60 -32.49 2.31 -3.42
N ASN A 61 -31.26 1.82 -3.53
CA ASN A 61 -30.37 1.66 -2.38
C ASN A 61 -29.69 3.00 -2.09
N THR A 62 -30.23 3.74 -1.12
CA THR A 62 -29.74 5.07 -0.75
C THR A 62 -28.32 5.06 -0.17
N ASP A 63 -27.90 3.98 0.51
CA ASP A 63 -26.52 3.82 1.00
C ASP A 63 -25.51 3.84 -0.18
N SER A 64 -25.86 3.16 -1.28
CA SER A 64 -25.05 3.17 -2.50
C SER A 64 -25.00 4.56 -3.16
N ILE A 65 -26.04 5.38 -3.02
CA ILE A 65 -26.06 6.74 -3.57
C ILE A 65 -25.14 7.66 -2.76
N VAL A 66 -25.18 7.55 -1.42
CA VAL A 66 -24.31 8.35 -0.54
C VAL A 66 -22.85 8.05 -0.87
N ASP A 67 -22.47 6.78 -0.97
CA ASP A 67 -21.10 6.37 -1.31
C ASP A 67 -20.64 6.95 -2.66
N VAL A 68 -21.46 6.83 -3.70
CA VAL A 68 -21.17 7.39 -5.04
C VAL A 68 -21.06 8.91 -4.98
N THR A 69 -21.94 9.56 -4.23
CA THR A 69 -21.98 11.03 -4.12
C THR A 69 -20.77 11.57 -3.37
N VAL A 70 -20.37 10.94 -2.26
CA VAL A 70 -19.18 11.33 -1.50
C VAL A 70 -17.93 11.17 -2.37
N ASN A 71 -17.79 10.05 -3.08
CA ASN A 71 -16.68 9.85 -4.03
C ASN A 71 -16.62 10.96 -5.08
N GLY A 72 -17.75 11.27 -5.74
CA GLY A 72 -17.81 12.33 -6.74
C GLY A 72 -17.45 13.72 -6.19
N ILE A 73 -17.79 14.03 -4.93
CA ILE A 73 -17.36 15.28 -4.28
C ILE A 73 -15.84 15.30 -4.09
N LEU A 74 -15.25 14.20 -3.61
CA LEU A 74 -13.83 14.12 -3.29
C LEU A 74 -12.95 14.17 -4.54
N GLU A 75 -13.37 13.53 -5.64
CA GLU A 75 -12.66 13.57 -6.92
C GLU A 75 -12.48 14.99 -7.48
N ASN A 76 -13.37 15.93 -7.12
CA ASN A 76 -13.27 17.34 -7.51
C ASN A 76 -12.29 18.15 -6.65
N LEU A 77 -11.79 17.61 -5.54
CA LEU A 77 -10.84 18.30 -4.66
C LEU A 77 -9.41 18.08 -5.10
N ASP A 78 -9.02 16.81 -5.21
CA ASP A 78 -7.70 16.36 -5.62
C ASP A 78 -7.75 14.86 -6.00
N PRO A 79 -6.75 14.32 -6.72
CA PRO A 79 -6.77 12.92 -7.16
C PRO A 79 -6.53 11.88 -6.05
N HIS A 80 -6.23 12.30 -4.81
CA HIS A 80 -5.83 11.42 -3.71
C HIS A 80 -6.87 11.30 -2.61
N SER A 81 -7.78 12.26 -2.47
CA SER A 81 -8.83 12.25 -1.46
C SER A 81 -9.89 11.21 -1.82
N VAL A 82 -10.16 10.27 -0.91
CA VAL A 82 -11.00 9.10 -1.18
C VAL A 82 -11.94 8.77 -0.02
N TYR A 83 -13.08 8.17 -0.35
CA TYR A 83 -13.97 7.54 0.62
C TYR A 83 -13.56 6.09 0.84
N ILE A 84 -13.58 5.66 2.10
CA ILE A 84 -13.25 4.31 2.53
C ILE A 84 -14.55 3.69 3.07
N PRO A 85 -15.18 2.78 2.32
CA PRO A 85 -16.40 2.14 2.76
C PRO A 85 -16.14 1.22 3.95
N VAL A 86 -17.18 0.97 4.77
CA VAL A 86 -17.15 0.08 5.94
C VAL A 86 -16.53 -1.28 5.62
N SER A 87 -16.84 -1.82 4.44
CA SER A 87 -16.37 -3.13 3.98
C SER A 87 -14.86 -3.21 3.79
N GLN A 88 -14.18 -2.09 3.56
CA GLN A 88 -12.74 -1.99 3.32
C GLN A 88 -11.97 -1.38 4.50
N TYR A 89 -12.68 -0.79 5.47
CA TYR A 89 -12.06 -0.05 6.57
C TYR A 89 -11.06 -0.89 7.37
N GLU A 90 -11.48 -2.08 7.82
CA GLU A 90 -10.62 -2.94 8.64
C GLU A 90 -9.39 -3.45 7.89
N ASP A 91 -9.53 -3.81 6.60
CA ASP A 91 -8.39 -4.27 5.81
C ASP A 91 -7.39 -3.11 5.57
N ASN A 92 -7.88 -1.90 5.27
CA ASN A 92 -7.01 -0.71 5.20
C ASN A 92 -6.32 -0.43 6.53
N ALA A 93 -7.04 -0.56 7.64
CA ALA A 93 -6.49 -0.35 8.98
C ALA A 93 -5.44 -1.43 9.33
N ASP A 94 -5.69 -2.70 9.00
CA ASP A 94 -4.73 -3.81 9.19
C ASP A 94 -3.43 -3.56 8.40
N ASP A 95 -3.54 -3.13 7.13
CA ASP A 95 -2.40 -2.83 6.27
C ASP A 95 -1.54 -1.70 6.83
N MET A 96 -2.17 -0.64 7.32
CA MET A 96 -1.52 0.52 7.92
C MET A 96 -0.91 0.18 9.29
N ARG A 97 -1.60 -0.60 10.11
CA ARG A 97 -1.10 -1.10 11.40
C ARG A 97 0.04 -2.11 11.23
N GLY A 98 0.16 -2.73 10.06
CA GLY A 98 1.16 -3.78 9.78
C GLY A 98 0.85 -5.10 10.48
N ASN A 99 -0.39 -5.35 10.89
CA ASN A 99 -0.82 -6.64 11.42
C ASN A 99 -2.34 -6.81 11.36
N PHE A 100 -2.77 -8.06 11.18
CA PHE A 100 -4.16 -8.48 11.32
C PHE A 100 -4.28 -9.59 12.37
N VAL A 101 -5.51 -9.90 12.82
CA VAL A 101 -5.76 -11.03 13.72
C VAL A 101 -6.30 -12.24 12.95
N GLY A 102 -5.56 -13.35 12.99
CA GLY A 102 -5.94 -14.57 12.28
C GLY A 102 -5.09 -15.78 12.64
N ILE A 103 -5.10 -16.79 11.78
CA ILE A 103 -4.38 -18.06 11.99
C ILE A 103 -2.93 -18.04 11.47
N GLY A 104 -2.59 -17.09 10.58
CA GLY A 104 -1.25 -16.95 10.00
C GLY A 104 -0.98 -17.92 8.85
N VAL A 105 -1.78 -17.85 7.79
CA VAL A 105 -1.56 -18.61 6.55
C VAL A 105 -1.61 -17.67 5.34
N SER A 106 -0.74 -17.92 4.38
CA SER A 106 -0.88 -17.40 3.02
C SER A 106 -1.58 -18.46 2.18
N PHE A 107 -2.58 -18.07 1.41
CA PHE A 107 -3.42 -19.02 0.68
C PHE A 107 -3.90 -18.47 -0.67
N TYR A 108 -4.23 -19.38 -1.58
CA TYR A 108 -5.05 -19.10 -2.75
C TYR A 108 -6.44 -19.70 -2.57
N VAL A 109 -7.43 -19.08 -3.19
CA VAL A 109 -8.67 -19.79 -3.51
C VAL A 109 -8.39 -20.59 -4.77
N TYR A 110 -8.05 -21.87 -4.60
CA TYR A 110 -7.68 -22.76 -5.69
C TYR A 110 -8.86 -23.65 -6.09
N LYS A 111 -9.34 -23.47 -7.32
CA LYS A 111 -10.56 -24.11 -7.83
C LYS A 111 -11.75 -23.81 -6.91
N ASP A 112 -12.13 -24.77 -6.09
CA ASP A 112 -13.27 -24.70 -5.18
C ASP A 112 -12.87 -24.61 -3.71
N SER A 113 -11.59 -24.60 -3.33
CA SER A 113 -11.15 -24.68 -1.93
C SER A 113 -10.00 -23.72 -1.60
N ILE A 114 -9.79 -23.50 -0.30
CA ILE A 114 -8.65 -22.72 0.21
C ILE A 114 -7.42 -23.60 0.19
N ALA A 115 -6.44 -23.24 -0.63
CA ALA A 115 -5.15 -23.92 -0.67
C ALA A 115 -4.07 -23.10 0.01
N VAL A 116 -3.43 -23.69 1.01
CA VAL A 116 -2.33 -23.08 1.75
C VAL A 116 -1.11 -23.01 0.84
N ILE A 117 -0.62 -21.81 0.62
CA ILE A 117 0.67 -21.58 -0.04
C ILE A 117 1.77 -21.92 0.97
N ARG A 118 1.73 -21.25 2.13
CA ARG A 118 2.60 -21.49 3.27
C ARG A 118 1.96 -21.04 4.58
N ALA A 119 2.38 -21.62 5.69
CA ALA A 119 2.14 -21.03 7.00
C ALA A 119 3.10 -19.85 7.20
N ILE A 120 2.64 -18.80 7.89
CA ILE A 120 3.47 -17.65 8.23
C ILE A 120 4.39 -18.06 9.39
N GLU A 121 5.68 -17.77 9.24
CA GLU A 121 6.72 -18.10 10.22
C GLU A 121 6.40 -17.52 11.61
N GLY A 122 6.64 -18.33 12.63
CA GLY A 122 6.28 -18.04 14.01
C GLY A 122 4.78 -18.04 14.26
N GLY A 123 3.92 -18.18 13.23
CA GLY A 123 2.46 -18.12 13.21
C GLY A 123 1.75 -19.23 14.00
N SER A 124 0.42 -19.13 14.15
CA SER A 124 -0.34 -20.18 14.87
C SER A 124 -0.53 -21.43 14.02
N ALA A 125 -0.72 -21.27 12.71
CA ALA A 125 -0.86 -22.35 11.75
C ALA A 125 0.42 -23.20 11.65
N GLU A 126 1.59 -22.56 11.60
CA GLU A 126 2.89 -23.25 11.58
C GLU A 126 3.06 -24.13 12.84
N LYS A 127 2.79 -23.55 14.03
CA LYS A 127 2.93 -24.25 15.32
C LYS A 127 2.08 -25.51 15.46
N VAL A 128 0.91 -25.55 14.81
CA VAL A 128 0.05 -26.73 14.82
C VAL A 128 0.35 -27.70 13.67
N GLY A 129 1.28 -27.36 12.78
CA GLY A 129 1.72 -28.22 11.69
C GLY A 129 0.94 -28.09 10.38
N ILE A 130 0.29 -26.95 10.11
CA ILE A 130 -0.22 -26.65 8.76
C ILE A 130 0.97 -26.46 7.81
N LYS A 131 0.90 -27.07 6.64
CA LYS A 131 1.95 -27.06 5.62
C LYS A 131 1.44 -26.47 4.29
N GLY A 132 2.36 -26.02 3.45
CA GLY A 132 2.04 -25.66 2.06
C GLY A 132 1.47 -26.86 1.31
N GLY A 133 0.42 -26.65 0.51
CA GLY A 133 -0.36 -27.70 -0.17
C GLY A 133 -1.58 -28.19 0.61
N ASP A 134 -1.74 -27.84 1.88
CA ASP A 134 -2.95 -28.17 2.64
C ASP A 134 -4.20 -27.50 2.03
N ARG A 135 -5.33 -28.20 2.04
CA ARG A 135 -6.64 -27.65 1.67
C ARG A 135 -7.52 -27.47 2.90
N ILE A 136 -7.88 -26.23 3.23
CA ILE A 136 -8.77 -25.95 4.36
C ILE A 136 -10.22 -26.12 3.88
N LEU A 137 -10.86 -27.22 4.30
CA LEU A 137 -12.19 -27.59 3.83
C LEU A 137 -13.32 -27.12 4.76
N PHE A 138 -13.04 -27.04 6.07
CA PHE A 138 -14.01 -26.56 7.04
C PHE A 138 -13.35 -25.66 8.09
N ALA A 139 -14.10 -24.67 8.58
CA ALA A 139 -13.78 -23.90 9.78
C ALA A 139 -15.00 -23.83 10.71
N ASN A 140 -14.84 -24.24 11.96
CA ASN A 140 -15.92 -24.36 12.95
C ASN A 140 -17.15 -25.12 12.43
N GLY A 141 -16.90 -26.22 11.69
CA GLY A 141 -17.94 -27.02 11.04
C GLY A 141 -18.58 -26.39 9.80
N LYS A 142 -18.29 -25.12 9.50
CA LYS A 142 -18.75 -24.47 8.26
C LYS A 142 -17.88 -24.91 7.09
N LYS A 143 -18.54 -25.37 6.03
CA LYS A 143 -17.93 -25.75 4.76
C LYS A 143 -17.29 -24.52 4.09
N LEU A 144 -16.07 -24.68 3.59
CA LEU A 144 -15.23 -23.66 2.93
C LEU A 144 -14.92 -23.97 1.45
N PHE A 145 -15.70 -24.85 0.82
CA PHE A 145 -15.56 -25.17 -0.60
C PHE A 145 -16.89 -25.21 -1.39
N GLY A 146 -16.81 -25.08 -2.71
CA GLY A 146 -17.94 -25.14 -3.66
C GLY A 146 -18.63 -23.79 -3.95
N ASP A 147 -19.60 -23.81 -4.87
CA ASP A 147 -20.19 -22.62 -5.51
C ASP A 147 -20.99 -21.69 -4.57
N THR A 148 -21.39 -22.19 -3.40
CA THR A 148 -22.21 -21.44 -2.44
C THR A 148 -21.42 -20.48 -1.57
N ILE A 149 -20.09 -20.41 -1.74
CA ILE A 149 -19.22 -19.59 -0.89
C ILE A 149 -18.75 -18.37 -1.65
N ASN A 150 -19.13 -17.21 -1.12
CA ASN A 150 -18.55 -15.95 -1.58
C ASN A 150 -17.05 -15.94 -1.24
N ARG A 151 -16.22 -15.93 -2.28
CA ARG A 151 -14.75 -15.96 -2.19
C ARG A 151 -14.20 -14.79 -1.36
N ASP A 152 -14.81 -13.62 -1.47
CA ASP A 152 -14.39 -12.40 -0.75
C ASP A 152 -14.67 -12.49 0.76
N SER A 153 -15.54 -13.42 1.18
CA SER A 153 -15.87 -13.65 2.59
C SER A 153 -14.99 -14.69 3.27
N ILE A 154 -14.12 -15.38 2.52
CA ILE A 154 -13.36 -16.54 3.03
C ILE A 154 -12.41 -16.14 4.17
N SER A 155 -11.74 -15.00 4.02
CA SER A 155 -10.81 -14.49 5.05
C SER A 155 -11.49 -14.30 6.40
N LYS A 156 -12.80 -13.97 6.42
CA LYS A 156 -13.60 -13.76 7.64
C LYS A 156 -13.76 -15.02 8.48
N PHE A 157 -13.64 -16.22 7.90
CA PHE A 157 -13.66 -17.47 8.67
C PHE A 157 -12.32 -17.74 9.38
N LEU A 158 -11.22 -17.23 8.81
CA LEU A 158 -9.87 -17.44 9.31
C LEU A 158 -9.44 -16.31 10.27
N LYS A 159 -9.90 -15.07 10.01
CA LYS A 159 -9.81 -13.93 10.92
C LYS A 159 -10.83 -14.06 12.07
N GLY A 160 -10.66 -13.24 13.11
CA GLY A 160 -11.55 -13.20 14.27
C GLY A 160 -10.87 -12.59 15.50
N GLU A 161 -11.54 -12.61 16.65
CA GLU A 161 -11.01 -11.98 17.86
C GLU A 161 -9.69 -12.61 18.33
N ILE A 162 -8.83 -11.78 18.92
CA ILE A 162 -7.55 -12.23 19.45
C ILE A 162 -7.75 -13.28 20.54
N GLY A 163 -7.03 -14.39 20.43
CA GLY A 163 -7.10 -15.49 21.38
C GLY A 163 -8.31 -16.42 21.23
N SER A 164 -9.29 -16.09 20.37
CA SER A 164 -10.35 -17.01 19.97
C SER A 164 -9.77 -18.24 19.27
N LYS A 165 -10.53 -19.34 19.26
CA LYS A 165 -10.12 -20.59 18.60
C LYS A 165 -10.94 -20.82 17.33
N VAL A 166 -10.32 -21.49 16.38
CA VAL A 166 -10.98 -22.01 15.18
C VAL A 166 -10.60 -23.48 15.00
N ASP A 167 -11.62 -24.31 14.77
CA ASP A 167 -11.46 -25.72 14.48
C ASP A 167 -11.47 -25.92 12.96
N LEU A 168 -10.35 -26.35 12.40
CA LEU A 168 -10.19 -26.58 10.97
C LEU A 168 -10.20 -28.07 10.64
N LYS A 169 -10.84 -28.42 9.53
CA LYS A 169 -10.64 -29.72 8.88
C LYS A 169 -9.89 -29.51 7.58
N VAL A 170 -8.74 -30.16 7.47
CA VAL A 170 -7.77 -29.97 6.41
C VAL A 170 -7.56 -31.26 5.64
N PHE A 171 -7.58 -31.18 4.32
CA PHE A 171 -7.12 -32.26 3.46
C PHE A 171 -5.64 -32.03 3.11
N ARG A 172 -4.81 -33.05 3.32
CA ARG A 172 -3.39 -33.05 2.96
C ARG A 172 -3.14 -34.18 1.97
N LYS A 173 -2.54 -33.85 0.83
CA LYS A 173 -2.20 -34.85 -0.19
C LYS A 173 -1.22 -35.87 0.39
N GLY A 174 -1.54 -37.16 0.25
CA GLY A 174 -0.76 -38.27 0.82
C GLY A 174 -1.30 -38.79 2.16
N GLU A 175 -2.26 -38.10 2.79
CA GLU A 175 -2.94 -38.56 4.00
C GLU A 175 -4.31 -39.15 3.65
N ASP A 176 -4.64 -40.32 4.21
CA ASP A 176 -5.91 -41.01 3.93
C ASP A 176 -7.13 -40.37 4.62
N LYS A 177 -6.89 -39.55 5.65
CA LYS A 177 -7.93 -38.94 6.48
C LYS A 177 -7.78 -37.43 6.53
N LEU A 178 -8.91 -36.75 6.74
CA LEU A 178 -8.89 -35.33 7.08
C LEU A 178 -8.18 -35.13 8.42
N LEU A 179 -7.36 -34.09 8.48
CA LEU A 179 -6.64 -33.66 9.66
C LEU A 179 -7.46 -32.61 10.39
N ASP A 180 -7.58 -32.75 11.71
CA ASP A 180 -8.24 -31.79 12.58
C ASP A 180 -7.19 -30.89 13.26
N PHE A 181 -7.33 -29.57 13.08
CA PHE A 181 -6.47 -28.57 13.73
C PHE A 181 -7.29 -27.60 14.56
N LYS A 182 -6.96 -27.47 15.85
CA LYS A 182 -7.52 -26.42 16.72
C LYS A 182 -6.50 -25.28 16.84
N ILE A 183 -6.80 -24.15 16.23
CA ILE A 183 -5.87 -23.03 16.09
C ILE A 183 -6.33 -21.85 16.92
N LYS A 184 -5.43 -21.27 17.70
CA LYS A 184 -5.67 -20.01 18.41
C LYS A 184 -5.33 -18.83 17.51
N ARG A 185 -6.27 -17.92 17.28
CA ARG A 185 -6.03 -16.69 16.54
C ARG A 185 -5.12 -15.74 17.33
N LYS A 186 -4.21 -15.08 16.64
CA LYS A 186 -3.29 -14.09 17.21
C LYS A 186 -3.00 -13.00 16.20
N ARG A 187 -2.27 -11.97 16.63
CA ARG A 187 -1.70 -10.97 15.71
C ARG A 187 -0.70 -11.65 14.78
N ILE A 188 -0.90 -11.45 13.50
CA ILE A 188 -0.05 -11.91 12.41
C ILE A 188 0.55 -10.67 11.77
N PRO A 189 1.88 -10.54 11.72
CA PRO A 189 2.51 -9.39 11.10
C PRO A 189 2.20 -9.39 9.60
N ILE A 190 1.89 -8.21 9.08
CA ILE A 190 1.97 -7.90 7.66
C ILE A 190 3.27 -7.11 7.51
N ILE A 191 4.32 -7.79 7.09
CA ILE A 191 5.65 -7.18 7.03
C ILE A 191 5.69 -6.08 5.97
N SER A 192 6.52 -5.09 6.23
CA SER A 192 6.81 -3.94 5.37
C SER A 192 8.25 -3.95 4.87
N VAL A 193 9.17 -4.58 5.62
CA VAL A 193 10.52 -4.93 5.15
C VAL A 193 10.47 -6.28 4.43
N ASP A 194 10.51 -6.27 3.10
CA ASP A 194 10.45 -7.50 2.30
C ASP A 194 11.77 -8.28 2.35
N ALA A 195 12.89 -7.57 2.46
CA ALA A 195 14.21 -8.15 2.43
C ALA A 195 15.23 -7.34 3.22
N SER A 196 16.13 -8.06 3.88
CA SER A 196 17.35 -7.56 4.52
C SER A 196 18.46 -8.60 4.36
N TYR A 197 19.58 -8.22 3.74
CA TYR A 197 20.74 -9.10 3.58
C TYR A 197 22.01 -8.34 3.17
N MET A 198 23.17 -8.95 3.38
CA MET A 198 24.46 -8.47 2.87
C MET A 198 24.58 -8.76 1.36
N LEU A 199 24.78 -7.73 0.54
CA LEU A 199 25.11 -7.84 -0.89
C LEU A 199 26.56 -8.30 -1.09
N ASN A 200 27.45 -7.88 -0.21
CA ASN A 200 28.83 -8.33 -0.10
C ASN A 200 29.33 -8.13 1.34
N SER A 201 30.63 -8.22 1.60
CA SER A 201 31.16 -8.11 2.97
C SER A 201 30.97 -6.75 3.66
N GLN A 202 30.59 -5.68 2.95
CA GLN A 202 30.48 -4.32 3.49
C GLN A 202 29.17 -3.61 3.13
N VAL A 203 28.48 -4.06 2.09
CA VAL A 203 27.25 -3.43 1.59
C VAL A 203 26.05 -4.27 2.01
N GLY A 204 25.17 -3.69 2.82
CA GLY A 204 23.87 -4.26 3.19
C GLY A 204 22.76 -3.70 2.31
N TYR A 205 21.65 -4.43 2.24
CA TYR A 205 20.46 -4.08 1.47
C TYR A 205 19.22 -4.24 2.34
N ILE A 206 18.34 -3.23 2.34
CA ILE A 206 17.02 -3.30 2.96
C ILE A 206 15.97 -2.81 1.95
N LYS A 207 14.91 -3.59 1.73
CA LYS A 207 13.76 -3.21 0.91
C LYS A 207 12.54 -2.93 1.77
N ILE A 208 11.96 -1.73 1.64
CA ILE A 208 10.72 -1.35 2.30
C ILE A 208 9.62 -1.18 1.25
N ASN A 209 8.52 -1.93 1.37
CA ASN A 209 7.40 -1.86 0.41
C ASN A 209 6.30 -0.86 0.79
N ARG A 210 6.21 -0.46 2.07
CA ARG A 210 5.29 0.57 2.57
C ARG A 210 5.74 1.06 3.94
N PHE A 211 5.20 2.19 4.39
CA PHE A 211 5.42 2.72 5.73
C PHE A 211 4.19 2.46 6.62
N SER A 212 4.10 1.28 7.22
CA SER A 212 3.14 0.92 8.27
C SER A 212 3.63 1.36 9.66
N GLU A 213 2.79 1.20 10.69
CA GLU A 213 3.19 1.43 12.09
C GLU A 213 4.37 0.54 12.54
N SER A 214 4.45 -0.68 11.99
CA SER A 214 5.50 -1.66 12.31
C SER A 214 6.82 -1.40 11.59
N THR A 215 6.83 -0.60 10.51
CA THR A 215 7.98 -0.46 9.61
C THR A 215 9.25 -0.05 10.30
N TYR A 216 9.22 0.93 11.21
CA TYR A 216 10.45 1.34 11.88
C TYR A 216 11.04 0.21 12.72
N THR A 217 10.22 -0.58 13.41
CA THR A 217 10.72 -1.70 14.22
C THR A 217 11.39 -2.75 13.33
N GLU A 218 10.72 -3.15 12.25
CA GLU A 218 11.26 -4.11 11.28
C GLU A 218 12.55 -3.58 10.62
N PHE A 219 12.56 -2.30 10.24
CA PHE A 219 13.74 -1.64 9.68
C PHE A 219 14.89 -1.60 10.68
N LYS A 220 14.60 -1.29 11.94
CA LYS A 220 15.61 -1.16 12.99
C LYS A 220 16.26 -2.50 13.29
N GLU A 221 15.47 -3.56 13.42
CA GLU A 221 15.96 -4.93 13.56
C GLU A 221 16.86 -5.31 12.37
N ALA A 222 16.41 -5.07 11.15
CA ALA A 222 17.20 -5.32 9.94
C ALA A 222 18.51 -4.51 9.89
N LEU A 223 18.48 -3.24 10.29
CA LEU A 223 19.64 -2.37 10.33
C LEU A 223 20.67 -2.85 11.35
N ASP A 224 20.22 -3.20 12.56
CA ASP A 224 21.07 -3.70 13.64
C ASP A 224 21.74 -5.02 13.25
N ASP A 225 20.99 -5.95 12.66
CA ASP A 225 21.52 -7.22 12.16
C ASP A 225 22.61 -7.02 11.10
N LEU A 226 22.37 -6.15 10.11
CA LEU A 226 23.38 -5.84 9.08
C LEU A 226 24.61 -5.14 9.67
N GLN A 227 24.43 -4.24 10.66
CA GLN A 227 25.56 -3.62 11.36
C GLN A 227 26.39 -4.65 12.13
N ASN A 228 25.74 -5.63 12.77
CA ASN A 228 26.40 -6.75 13.45
C ASN A 228 27.15 -7.67 12.47
N GLU A 229 26.65 -7.84 11.24
CA GLU A 229 27.33 -8.52 10.14
C GLU A 229 28.49 -7.72 9.53
N GLY A 230 28.71 -6.47 9.99
CA GLY A 230 29.84 -5.64 9.61
C GLY A 230 29.55 -4.63 8.49
N MET A 231 28.28 -4.39 8.15
CA MET A 231 27.86 -3.40 7.15
C MET A 231 28.47 -2.01 7.43
N LYS A 232 28.91 -1.35 6.34
CA LYS A 232 29.39 0.05 6.31
C LYS A 232 28.61 0.92 5.34
N THR A 233 28.03 0.30 4.32
CA THR A 233 27.21 0.95 3.30
C THR A 233 25.84 0.28 3.28
N LEU A 234 24.77 1.07 3.32
CA LEU A 234 23.40 0.58 3.17
C LEU A 234 22.82 0.98 1.81
N VAL A 235 22.14 0.04 1.17
CA VAL A 235 21.19 0.31 0.09
C VAL A 235 19.78 0.22 0.64
N LEU A 236 19.08 1.35 0.66
CA LEU A 236 17.67 1.43 1.02
C LEU A 236 16.81 1.44 -0.25
N ASP A 237 16.10 0.37 -0.51
CA ASP A 237 15.26 0.22 -1.69
C ASP A 237 13.81 0.61 -1.39
N LEU A 238 13.37 1.72 -2.01
CA LEU A 238 12.02 2.27 -1.92
C LEU A 238 11.28 2.20 -3.27
N ARG A 239 11.77 1.39 -4.21
CA ARG A 239 11.10 1.16 -5.49
C ARG A 239 9.77 0.46 -5.25
N ASP A 240 8.75 0.92 -5.96
CA ASP A 240 7.37 0.42 -5.85
C ASP A 240 6.71 0.64 -4.48
N ASN A 241 7.27 1.51 -3.64
CA ASN A 241 6.71 1.87 -2.35
C ASN A 241 5.82 3.13 -2.45
N PRO A 242 4.49 3.01 -2.31
CA PRO A 242 3.55 4.13 -2.45
C PRO A 242 3.55 5.09 -1.25
N GLY A 243 4.36 4.81 -0.23
CA GLY A 243 4.49 5.57 1.00
C GLY A 243 3.75 4.92 2.17
N GLY A 244 3.09 5.73 2.99
CA GLY A 244 2.42 5.30 4.21
C GLY A 244 2.49 6.40 5.28
N TYR A 245 2.63 6.02 6.54
CA TYR A 245 2.71 6.95 7.66
C TYR A 245 4.00 7.78 7.63
N ILE A 246 3.82 9.10 7.65
CA ILE A 246 4.91 10.08 7.74
C ILE A 246 5.75 9.82 9.00
N SER A 247 5.11 9.54 10.15
CA SER A 247 5.82 9.26 11.40
C SER A 247 6.76 8.07 11.31
N SER A 248 6.38 7.00 10.60
CA SER A 248 7.27 5.86 10.36
C SER A 248 8.45 6.25 9.46
N ALA A 249 8.21 7.08 8.44
CA ALA A 249 9.25 7.58 7.55
C ALA A 249 10.23 8.52 8.24
N GLU A 250 9.75 9.41 9.10
CA GLU A 250 10.58 10.31 9.93
C GLU A 250 11.48 9.52 10.88
N ARG A 251 10.96 8.45 11.50
CA ARG A 251 11.77 7.56 12.35
C ARG A 251 12.85 6.82 11.56
N VAL A 252 12.55 6.36 10.34
CA VAL A 252 13.56 5.77 9.45
C VAL A 252 14.61 6.80 9.04
N LEU A 253 14.20 8.05 8.77
CA LEU A 253 15.12 9.15 8.47
C LEU A 253 16.05 9.49 9.63
N ASP A 254 15.53 9.44 10.86
CA ASP A 254 16.26 9.72 12.10
C ASP A 254 17.49 8.83 12.25
N GLU A 255 17.47 7.61 11.70
CA GLU A 255 18.61 6.68 11.72
C GLU A 255 19.82 7.16 10.92
N PHE A 256 19.62 8.11 10.00
CA PHE A 256 20.65 8.52 9.03
C PHE A 256 21.16 9.95 9.22
N LEU A 257 20.36 10.83 9.81
CA LEU A 257 20.65 12.27 9.87
C LEU A 257 21.07 12.66 11.28
N GLU A 258 22.04 13.58 11.38
CA GLU A 258 22.51 14.04 12.68
C GLU A 258 21.44 14.86 13.42
N ASP A 259 21.56 14.93 14.75
CA ASP A 259 20.73 15.76 15.63
C ASP A 259 20.49 17.17 15.05
N ASP A 260 19.24 17.63 15.13
CA ASP A 260 18.78 18.96 14.67
C ASP A 260 18.80 19.17 13.13
N LYS A 261 18.98 18.11 12.33
CA LYS A 261 18.77 18.18 10.88
C LYS A 261 17.29 18.20 10.54
N LEU A 262 16.88 19.15 9.70
CA LEU A 262 15.50 19.26 9.22
C LEU A 262 15.14 18.03 8.37
N LEU A 263 14.03 17.38 8.70
CA LEU A 263 13.49 16.21 8.00
C LEU A 263 12.42 16.62 7.00
N LEU A 264 11.41 17.36 7.48
CA LEU A 264 10.21 17.65 6.73
C LEU A 264 9.65 19.00 7.18
N ILE A 265 9.04 19.72 6.23
CA ILE A 265 8.19 20.87 6.51
C ILE A 265 6.79 20.50 6.04
N THR A 266 5.77 20.66 6.90
CA THR A 266 4.36 20.57 6.49
C THR A 266 3.69 21.92 6.63
N LYS A 267 2.79 22.24 5.69
CA LYS A 267 2.06 23.49 5.65
C LYS A 267 0.57 23.25 5.49
N ASN A 268 -0.20 23.65 6.49
CA ASN A 268 -1.64 23.46 6.51
C ASN A 268 -2.39 24.55 5.73
N LYS A 269 -3.73 24.44 5.65
CA LYS A 269 -4.60 25.43 4.99
C LYS A 269 -4.54 26.84 5.60
N ALA A 270 -4.32 26.96 6.91
CA ALA A 270 -4.20 28.26 7.58
C ALA A 270 -2.85 28.95 7.29
N GLY A 271 -1.91 28.23 6.69
CA GLY A 271 -0.57 28.71 6.39
C GLY A 271 0.44 28.42 7.51
N ASP A 272 0.02 27.73 8.57
CA ASP A 272 0.93 27.31 9.64
C ASP A 272 1.90 26.27 9.11
N GLU A 273 3.17 26.45 9.44
CA GLU A 273 4.25 25.55 9.09
C GLU A 273 4.72 24.78 10.32
N GLU A 274 4.73 23.47 10.21
CA GLU A 274 5.31 22.56 11.19
C GLU A 274 6.58 21.95 10.60
N LYS A 275 7.65 21.92 11.40
CA LYS A 275 8.95 21.39 11.00
C LYS A 275 9.33 20.26 11.92
N SER A 276 9.71 19.12 11.35
CA SER A 276 10.24 17.98 12.09
C SER A 276 11.75 17.87 11.90
N TYR A 277 12.44 17.46 12.95
CA TYR A 277 13.90 17.43 13.03
C TYR A 277 14.38 16.06 13.49
N ALA A 278 15.55 15.67 13.01
CA ALA A 278 16.29 14.52 13.49
C ALA A 278 16.75 14.72 14.95
N THR A 279 16.98 13.62 15.64
CA THR A 279 17.32 13.50 17.04
C THR A 279 18.63 12.75 17.21
N ARG A 280 19.16 12.72 18.43
CA ARG A 280 20.40 11.98 18.79
C ARG A 280 20.30 10.45 18.75
N LYS A 281 19.20 9.89 18.27
CA LYS A 281 18.95 8.45 18.30
C LYS A 281 19.50 7.71 17.09
N GLY A 282 19.98 8.41 16.07
CA GLY A 282 20.37 7.79 14.82
C GLY A 282 21.58 6.86 14.94
N ASP A 283 21.41 5.60 14.54
CA ASP A 283 22.48 4.59 14.69
C ASP A 283 23.34 4.39 13.42
N PHE A 284 22.98 5.04 12.31
CA PHE A 284 23.69 4.96 11.02
C PHE A 284 24.11 6.34 10.45
N GLU A 285 24.25 7.35 11.30
CA GLU A 285 24.66 8.72 10.93
C GLU A 285 26.02 8.80 10.19
N LYS A 286 26.92 7.84 10.39
CA LYS A 286 28.26 7.82 9.76
C LYS A 286 28.35 6.88 8.57
N GLY A 287 27.36 6.02 8.36
CA GLY A 287 27.33 5.06 7.28
C GLY A 287 27.10 5.72 5.93
N LYS A 288 27.53 5.04 4.85
CA LYS A 288 27.25 5.47 3.48
C LYS A 288 25.89 4.94 3.05
N LEU A 289 25.11 5.76 2.34
CA LEU A 289 23.73 5.44 2.00
C LEU A 289 23.44 5.66 0.51
N TYR A 290 22.88 4.63 -0.12
CA TYR A 290 22.22 4.73 -1.42
C TYR A 290 20.73 4.50 -1.25
N VAL A 291 19.91 5.27 -1.95
CA VAL A 291 18.45 5.11 -1.94
C VAL A 291 17.98 4.79 -3.35
N LEU A 292 17.33 3.65 -3.54
CA LEU A 292 16.75 3.28 -4.83
C LEU A 292 15.31 3.77 -4.92
N ILE A 293 14.97 4.48 -5.99
CA ILE A 293 13.62 4.96 -6.26
C ILE A 293 13.22 4.71 -7.71
N ASN A 294 11.92 4.64 -7.96
CA ASN A 294 11.35 4.58 -9.29
C ASN A 294 10.08 5.43 -9.37
N GLU A 295 9.43 5.43 -10.54
CA GLU A 295 8.20 6.17 -10.82
C GLU A 295 7.04 5.88 -9.85
N ASN A 296 7.09 4.75 -9.14
CA ASN A 296 6.07 4.28 -8.20
C ASN A 296 6.41 4.64 -6.74
N SER A 297 7.63 5.10 -6.46
CA SER A 297 8.01 5.63 -5.15
C SER A 297 7.23 6.92 -4.89
N ALA A 298 6.37 6.93 -3.87
CA ALA A 298 5.46 8.05 -3.62
C ALA A 298 5.40 8.46 -2.14
N SER A 299 4.95 9.69 -1.88
CA SER A 299 4.57 10.16 -0.53
C SER A 299 5.71 9.99 0.49
N ALA A 300 5.53 9.21 1.54
CA ALA A 300 6.55 8.92 2.55
C ALA A 300 7.89 8.45 1.96
N SER A 301 7.88 7.66 0.87
CA SER A 301 9.12 7.27 0.17
C SER A 301 9.87 8.47 -0.40
N GLU A 302 9.13 9.47 -0.88
CA GLU A 302 9.69 10.71 -1.43
C GLU A 302 10.14 11.67 -0.32
N ILE A 303 9.49 11.62 0.86
CA ILE A 303 9.97 12.31 2.07
C ILE A 303 11.35 11.76 2.45
N VAL A 304 11.50 10.43 2.52
CA VAL A 304 12.78 9.79 2.85
C VAL A 304 13.85 10.15 1.82
N ALA A 305 13.58 9.91 0.53
CA ALA A 305 14.52 10.20 -0.54
C ALA A 305 14.87 11.69 -0.61
N GLY A 306 13.87 12.56 -0.51
CA GLY A 306 14.04 14.01 -0.57
C GLY A 306 14.83 14.58 0.60
N ALA A 307 14.56 14.14 1.84
CA ALA A 307 15.27 14.61 3.01
C ALA A 307 16.74 14.17 3.01
N LEU A 308 17.03 12.94 2.58
CA LEU A 308 18.39 12.43 2.45
C LEU A 308 19.17 13.11 1.31
N GLN A 309 18.50 13.42 0.20
CA GLN A 309 19.09 14.15 -0.92
C GLN A 309 19.39 15.59 -0.54
N ASP A 310 18.44 16.27 0.10
CA ASP A 310 18.52 17.68 0.47
C ASP A 310 19.54 17.94 1.59
N ASN A 311 19.77 16.98 2.48
CA ASN A 311 20.81 17.06 3.51
C ASN A 311 22.18 16.55 3.04
N ASP A 312 22.34 16.20 1.77
CA ASP A 312 23.57 15.65 1.18
C ASP A 312 24.09 14.41 1.95
N LYS A 313 23.17 13.54 2.39
CA LYS A 313 23.44 12.33 3.18
C LYS A 313 23.37 11.05 2.34
N GLY A 314 22.37 10.92 1.49
CA GLY A 314 22.16 9.76 0.62
C GLY A 314 22.34 10.08 -0.86
N THR A 315 22.83 9.11 -1.63
CA THR A 315 22.84 9.20 -3.10
C THR A 315 21.59 8.50 -3.66
N ILE A 316 20.76 9.25 -4.36
CA ILE A 316 19.50 8.76 -4.93
C ILE A 316 19.78 8.15 -6.31
N ILE A 317 19.41 6.89 -6.51
CA ILE A 317 19.65 6.15 -7.75
C ILE A 317 18.32 5.65 -8.31
N GLY A 318 18.13 5.77 -9.63
CA GLY A 318 16.99 5.19 -10.33
C GLY A 318 16.32 6.19 -11.26
N ARG A 319 15.02 6.43 -11.07
CA ARG A 319 14.22 7.33 -11.92
C ARG A 319 13.42 8.32 -11.08
N ARG A 320 12.92 9.39 -11.73
CA ARG A 320 12.10 10.40 -11.06
C ARG A 320 10.88 9.74 -10.41
N SER A 321 10.66 10.04 -9.13
CA SER A 321 9.58 9.48 -8.32
C SER A 321 8.19 9.96 -8.73
N PHE A 322 7.16 9.55 -7.99
CA PHE A 322 5.77 9.75 -8.36
C PHE A 322 5.33 11.23 -8.36
N GLY A 323 5.74 12.02 -7.36
CA GLY A 323 5.42 13.44 -7.19
C GLY A 323 4.19 13.74 -6.33
N LYS A 324 4.02 13.04 -5.20
CA LYS A 324 2.95 13.26 -4.22
C LYS A 324 3.49 13.98 -2.98
N GLY A 325 3.40 15.31 -3.01
CA GLY A 325 3.71 16.27 -1.94
C GLY A 325 2.53 16.65 -1.03
N LEU A 326 1.55 15.75 -0.86
CA LEU A 326 0.32 16.01 -0.07
C LEU A 326 0.30 15.19 1.21
N VAL A 327 -0.18 15.80 2.29
CA VAL A 327 -0.44 15.14 3.57
C VAL A 327 -1.94 14.88 3.69
N GLN A 328 -2.29 13.63 3.94
CA GLN A 328 -3.67 13.20 4.09
C GLN A 328 -3.95 12.78 5.53
N ARG A 329 -5.19 12.96 5.96
CA ARG A 329 -5.69 12.48 7.24
C ARG A 329 -6.95 11.68 7.02
N GLU A 330 -7.01 10.53 7.69
CA GLU A 330 -8.22 9.72 7.74
C GLU A 330 -9.16 10.23 8.83
N MET A 331 -10.44 10.35 8.51
CA MET A 331 -11.48 10.92 9.36
C MET A 331 -12.71 10.02 9.32
N ALA A 332 -13.05 9.41 10.45
CA ALA A 332 -14.24 8.56 10.57
C ALA A 332 -15.53 9.38 10.39
N LEU A 333 -16.52 8.80 9.71
CA LEU A 333 -17.82 9.43 9.45
C LEU A 333 -18.91 9.04 10.47
N GLY A 334 -18.63 8.06 11.33
CA GLY A 334 -19.51 7.66 12.45
C GLY A 334 -20.42 6.46 12.17
N ASP A 335 -20.47 5.99 10.93
CA ASP A 335 -21.19 4.79 10.46
C ASP A 335 -20.26 3.58 10.22
N GLY A 336 -18.98 3.73 10.54
CA GLY A 336 -17.92 2.74 10.28
C GLY A 336 -17.16 2.98 8.98
N SER A 337 -17.56 3.96 8.16
CA SER A 337 -16.80 4.44 7.01
C SER A 337 -15.86 5.58 7.40
N ALA A 338 -14.95 5.94 6.50
CA ALA A 338 -14.04 7.05 6.69
C ALA A 338 -13.76 7.81 5.40
N VAL A 339 -13.26 9.04 5.54
CA VAL A 339 -12.71 9.82 4.43
C VAL A 339 -11.23 10.02 4.67
N ARG A 340 -10.41 9.75 3.66
CA ARG A 340 -9.00 10.16 3.64
C ARG A 340 -8.91 11.47 2.86
N LEU A 341 -8.66 12.56 3.56
CA LEU A 341 -8.70 13.91 3.01
C LEU A 341 -7.33 14.57 3.03
N THR A 342 -6.96 15.28 1.96
CA THR A 342 -5.77 16.14 1.93
C THR A 342 -5.94 17.35 2.85
N ILE A 343 -5.06 17.49 3.84
CA ILE A 343 -5.13 18.57 4.85
C ILE A 343 -3.95 19.53 4.82
N ALA A 344 -2.83 19.12 4.23
CA ALA A 344 -1.61 19.91 4.16
C ALA A 344 -0.77 19.53 2.95
N ARG A 345 0.21 20.37 2.64
CA ARG A 345 1.30 20.07 1.71
C ARG A 345 2.57 19.84 2.50
N TYR A 346 3.49 19.05 1.96
CA TYR A 346 4.82 18.95 2.53
C TYR A 346 5.90 19.43 1.56
N TYR A 347 7.03 19.83 2.14
CA TYR A 347 8.20 20.35 1.47
C TYR A 347 9.43 19.67 2.05
N THR A 348 10.41 19.40 1.20
CA THR A 348 11.68 18.81 1.63
C THR A 348 12.54 19.85 2.36
N PRO A 349 13.66 19.48 2.99
CA PRO A 349 14.47 20.40 3.81
C PRO A 349 14.98 21.66 3.11
N THR A 350 15.21 21.64 1.79
CA THR A 350 15.54 22.85 1.01
C THR A 350 14.34 23.79 0.76
N GLY A 351 13.14 23.40 1.19
CA GLY A 351 11.90 24.14 1.01
C GLY A 351 11.20 23.89 -0.33
N ARG A 352 11.67 22.94 -1.14
CA ARG A 352 11.03 22.62 -2.42
C ARG A 352 9.78 21.76 -2.22
N SER A 353 8.71 22.14 -2.90
CA SER A 353 7.54 21.28 -3.09
C SER A 353 7.85 20.29 -4.19
N ILE A 354 7.62 19.00 -3.95
CA ILE A 354 7.73 17.95 -4.96
C ILE A 354 6.37 17.63 -5.61
N GLN A 355 5.29 18.27 -5.15
CA GLN A 355 3.94 17.99 -5.64
C GLN A 355 3.82 18.33 -7.12
N ARG A 356 3.41 17.34 -7.91
CA ARG A 356 3.04 17.53 -9.30
C ARG A 356 1.76 18.37 -9.43
N PRO A 357 1.63 19.18 -10.49
CA PRO A 357 0.37 19.85 -10.80
C PRO A 357 -0.79 18.85 -11.00
N TYR A 358 -1.97 19.17 -10.47
CA TYR A 358 -3.22 18.41 -10.67
C TYR A 358 -4.41 19.33 -10.98
N GLY A 359 -4.15 20.60 -11.31
CA GLY A 359 -5.20 21.61 -11.57
C GLY A 359 -5.96 21.41 -12.88
N GLU A 360 -5.47 20.55 -13.77
CA GLU A 360 -6.11 20.21 -15.06
C GLU A 360 -7.01 18.96 -14.95
N GLY A 361 -7.36 18.56 -13.73
CA GLY A 361 -8.21 17.41 -13.44
C GLY A 361 -7.46 16.09 -13.31
N ASN A 362 -8.14 15.09 -12.74
CA ASN A 362 -7.56 13.80 -12.38
C ASN A 362 -7.03 13.03 -13.60
N SER A 363 -7.70 13.13 -14.76
CA SER A 363 -7.25 12.45 -15.98
C SER A 363 -5.88 12.94 -16.47
N SER A 364 -5.62 14.25 -16.39
CA SER A 364 -4.29 14.83 -16.71
C SER A 364 -3.25 14.32 -15.71
N TYR A 365 -3.61 14.23 -14.43
CA TYR A 365 -2.74 13.71 -13.39
C TYR A 365 -2.35 12.24 -13.60
N TYR A 366 -3.30 11.37 -13.94
CA TYR A 366 -3.03 9.94 -14.12
C TYR A 366 -2.36 9.63 -15.48
N SER A 367 -2.56 10.47 -16.50
CA SER A 367 -1.90 10.31 -17.81
C SER A 367 -0.47 10.86 -17.89
N ASP A 368 0.04 11.51 -16.83
CA ASP A 368 1.42 12.01 -16.78
C ASP A 368 2.46 10.90 -16.94
N TYR A 369 2.20 9.71 -16.38
CA TYR A 369 3.11 8.57 -16.58
C TYR A 369 3.24 8.21 -18.06
N GLU A 370 2.11 8.10 -18.78
CA GLU A 370 2.09 7.86 -20.23
C GLU A 370 2.75 8.98 -21.03
N LYS A 371 2.66 10.22 -20.54
CA LYS A 371 3.35 11.36 -21.13
C LYS A 371 4.87 11.22 -20.94
N ARG A 372 5.34 10.96 -19.73
CA ARG A 372 6.77 10.76 -19.39
C ARG A 372 7.38 9.61 -20.18
N TYR A 373 6.62 8.53 -20.35
CA TYR A 373 7.01 7.40 -21.18
C TYR A 373 7.19 7.83 -22.65
N ARG A 374 6.17 8.47 -23.25
CA ARG A 374 6.20 8.92 -24.65
C ARG A 374 7.26 9.99 -24.94
N ASP A 375 7.51 10.87 -23.97
CA ASP A 375 8.52 11.93 -24.08
C ASP A 375 9.95 11.42 -23.83
N GLY A 376 10.12 10.13 -23.52
CA GLY A 376 11.42 9.48 -23.32
C GLY A 376 12.07 9.75 -21.96
N GLU A 377 11.35 10.32 -21.00
CA GLU A 377 11.88 10.64 -19.65
C GLU A 377 12.35 9.37 -18.91
N LEU A 378 11.68 8.24 -19.14
CA LEU A 378 12.07 6.96 -18.52
C LEU A 378 13.32 6.34 -19.17
N LEU A 379 13.72 6.82 -20.34
CA LEU A 379 14.83 6.29 -21.14
C LEU A 379 16.08 7.18 -21.06
N HIS A 380 15.89 8.50 -20.94
CA HIS A 380 16.99 9.45 -21.02
C HIS A 380 16.91 10.53 -19.94
N ALA A 381 18.03 10.77 -19.25
CA ALA A 381 18.12 11.75 -18.18
C ALA A 381 17.89 13.20 -18.66
N ASP A 382 18.35 13.53 -19.87
CA ASP A 382 18.22 14.85 -20.49
C ASP A 382 16.79 15.16 -20.96
N SER A 383 15.92 14.14 -21.05
CA SER A 383 14.49 14.30 -21.28
C SER A 383 13.72 14.78 -20.04
N ILE A 384 14.34 14.76 -18.84
CA ILE A 384 13.74 15.33 -17.63
C ILE A 384 13.81 16.86 -17.73
N LYS A 385 12.70 17.49 -18.15
CA LYS A 385 12.58 18.95 -18.25
C LYS A 385 11.92 19.52 -17.00
N VAL A 386 12.63 20.39 -16.29
CA VAL A 386 12.09 21.14 -15.15
C VAL A 386 12.34 22.63 -15.36
N ALA A 387 11.36 23.46 -15.00
CA ALA A 387 11.51 24.91 -15.07
C ALA A 387 12.61 25.42 -14.12
N ASP A 388 13.41 26.39 -14.58
CA ASP A 388 14.47 26.99 -13.76
C ASP A 388 13.96 27.63 -12.46
N SER A 389 12.70 28.08 -12.44
CA SER A 389 12.02 28.61 -11.24
C SER A 389 11.84 27.58 -10.13
N LEU A 390 12.00 26.29 -10.43
CA LEU A 390 11.91 25.18 -9.49
C LEU A 390 13.28 24.65 -9.06
N ARG A 391 14.35 25.40 -9.33
CA ARG A 391 15.72 25.07 -8.97
C ARG A 391 16.03 25.47 -7.52
N TYR A 392 16.58 24.54 -6.76
CA TYR A 392 17.04 24.70 -5.37
C TYR A 392 18.49 24.20 -5.25
N VAL A 393 19.13 24.52 -4.13
CA VAL A 393 20.53 24.17 -3.88
C VAL A 393 20.64 23.55 -2.48
N THR A 394 21.23 22.37 -2.38
CA THR A 394 21.52 21.70 -1.11
C THR A 394 22.63 22.42 -0.33
N PRO A 395 22.81 22.15 0.97
CA PRO A 395 23.89 22.75 1.76
C PRO A 395 25.29 22.57 1.16
N LYS A 396 25.60 21.44 0.51
CA LYS A 396 26.89 21.20 -0.16
C LYS A 396 26.92 21.68 -1.63
N GLY A 397 25.90 22.42 -2.08
CA GLY A 397 25.90 23.10 -3.38
C GLY A 397 25.33 22.30 -4.55
N LYS A 398 24.76 21.12 -4.30
CA LYS A 398 24.14 20.30 -5.34
C LYS A 398 22.81 20.90 -5.78
N ILE A 399 22.54 20.84 -7.08
CA ILE A 399 21.29 21.35 -7.64
C ILE A 399 20.21 20.29 -7.51
N VAL A 400 19.06 20.67 -6.97
CA VAL A 400 17.87 19.83 -6.83
C VAL A 400 16.63 20.59 -7.29
N TYR A 401 15.55 19.88 -7.62
CA TYR A 401 14.39 20.47 -8.31
C TYR A 401 13.05 20.10 -7.65
N GLY A 402 12.12 21.05 -7.61
CA GLY A 402 10.73 20.81 -7.19
C GLY A 402 9.77 20.46 -8.33
N GLY A 403 8.48 20.32 -8.00
CA GLY A 403 7.35 20.29 -8.94
C GLY A 403 7.05 18.97 -9.64
N GLY A 404 7.76 17.89 -9.32
CA GLY A 404 7.67 16.64 -10.08
C GLY A 404 8.14 15.37 -9.36
N GLY A 405 8.16 15.32 -8.04
CA GLY A 405 8.86 14.25 -7.32
C GLY A 405 10.36 14.49 -7.23
N ILE A 406 11.05 13.50 -6.67
CA ILE A 406 12.50 13.45 -6.48
C ILE A 406 13.14 12.98 -7.79
N ILE A 407 13.97 13.85 -8.38
CA ILE A 407 14.86 13.48 -9.49
C ILE A 407 16.10 12.82 -8.91
N PRO A 408 16.51 11.64 -9.41
CA PRO A 408 17.66 10.91 -8.88
C PRO A 408 18.98 11.61 -9.19
N ASP A 409 19.99 11.32 -8.39
CA ASP A 409 21.37 11.79 -8.60
C ASP A 409 22.06 10.99 -9.69
N VAL A 410 21.76 9.69 -9.72
CA VAL A 410 22.24 8.75 -10.72
C VAL A 410 21.02 8.17 -11.42
N PHE A 411 20.78 8.65 -12.64
CA PHE A 411 19.69 8.16 -13.47
C PHE A 411 20.01 6.76 -14.01
N ILE A 412 19.03 5.87 -13.93
CA ILE A 412 19.07 4.53 -14.53
C ILE A 412 17.85 4.36 -15.45
N PRO A 413 18.05 4.17 -16.76
CA PRO A 413 16.95 4.03 -17.70
C PRO A 413 16.09 2.80 -17.37
N LYS A 414 14.81 2.88 -17.73
CA LYS A 414 13.91 1.72 -17.71
C LYS A 414 14.14 0.89 -18.96
N ASP A 415 14.20 -0.44 -18.80
CA ASP A 415 14.06 -1.36 -19.93
C ASP A 415 12.57 -1.45 -20.27
N THR A 416 12.18 -0.76 -21.34
CA THR A 416 10.79 -0.69 -21.84
C THR A 416 10.54 -1.67 -22.99
N SER A 417 11.39 -2.70 -23.13
CA SER A 417 11.09 -3.79 -24.05
C SER A 417 9.80 -4.48 -23.64
N ILE A 418 8.98 -4.88 -24.62
CA ILE A 418 7.70 -5.53 -24.35
C ILE A 418 7.89 -6.83 -23.56
N GLU A 419 8.99 -7.53 -23.82
CA GLU A 419 9.36 -8.76 -23.13
C GLU A 419 9.68 -8.51 -21.65
N ASN A 420 10.50 -7.49 -21.34
CA ASN A 420 10.85 -7.17 -19.96
C ASN A 420 9.62 -6.65 -19.19
N GLU A 421 8.83 -5.75 -19.79
CA GLU A 421 7.61 -5.25 -19.14
C GLU A 421 6.58 -6.36 -18.91
N THR A 422 6.43 -7.28 -19.87
CA THR A 422 5.57 -8.46 -19.71
C THR A 422 6.08 -9.33 -18.57
N LEU A 423 7.39 -9.59 -18.51
CA LEU A 423 7.97 -10.43 -17.48
C LEU A 423 7.81 -9.82 -16.09
N ASP A 424 8.08 -8.53 -15.93
CA ASP A 424 7.85 -7.78 -14.69
C ASP A 424 6.37 -7.85 -14.29
N TYR A 425 5.45 -7.64 -15.25
CA TYR A 425 4.02 -7.69 -15.00
C TYR A 425 3.58 -9.07 -14.50
N VAL A 426 3.91 -10.15 -15.19
CA VAL A 426 3.47 -11.51 -14.81
C VAL A 426 4.14 -12.00 -13.54
N SER A 427 5.40 -11.59 -13.29
CA SER A 427 6.14 -11.95 -12.08
C SER A 427 5.57 -11.28 -10.83
N ARG A 428 5.21 -9.99 -10.91
CA ARG A 428 4.81 -9.17 -9.74
C ARG A 428 3.30 -9.19 -9.46
N ASN A 429 2.45 -9.36 -10.47
CA ASN A 429 0.99 -9.31 -10.31
C ASN A 429 0.34 -10.66 -9.94
N GLY A 430 1.13 -11.61 -9.43
CA GLY A 430 0.63 -12.88 -8.89
C GLY A 430 0.28 -13.95 -9.93
N PHE A 431 0.28 -13.64 -11.23
CA PHE A 431 0.03 -14.63 -12.30
C PHE A 431 1.09 -15.75 -12.30
N MET A 432 2.38 -15.37 -12.30
CA MET A 432 3.48 -16.34 -12.21
C MET A 432 3.48 -17.07 -10.86
N SER A 433 3.19 -16.37 -9.76
CA SER A 433 3.07 -17.00 -8.45
C SER A 433 1.95 -18.06 -8.43
N TYR A 434 0.81 -17.81 -9.07
CA TYR A 434 -0.26 -18.78 -9.16
C TYR A 434 0.16 -20.03 -9.97
N PHE A 435 0.83 -19.84 -11.12
CA PHE A 435 1.43 -20.95 -11.87
C PHE A 435 2.41 -21.77 -11.00
N ILE A 436 3.31 -21.09 -10.29
CA ILE A 436 4.28 -21.75 -9.41
C ILE A 436 3.58 -22.50 -8.28
N PHE A 437 2.47 -21.99 -7.76
CA PHE A 437 1.67 -22.72 -6.78
C PHE A 437 1.16 -24.05 -7.36
N GLU A 438 0.61 -24.04 -8.58
CA GLU A 438 0.15 -25.27 -9.24
C GLU A 438 1.31 -26.26 -9.50
N TYR A 439 2.45 -25.75 -9.93
CA TYR A 439 3.66 -26.54 -10.11
C TYR A 439 4.13 -27.19 -8.80
N LEU A 440 4.22 -26.41 -7.72
CA LEU A 440 4.60 -26.89 -6.40
C LEU A 440 3.59 -27.90 -5.83
N ASP A 441 2.29 -27.75 -6.09
CA ASP A 441 1.27 -28.70 -5.64
C ASP A 441 1.44 -30.10 -6.26
N GLN A 442 2.04 -30.16 -7.46
CA GLN A 442 2.38 -31.42 -8.13
C GLN A 442 3.75 -31.96 -7.73
N HIS A 443 4.73 -31.08 -7.50
CA HIS A 443 6.14 -31.44 -7.33
C HIS A 443 6.69 -31.24 -5.92
N ARG A 444 5.84 -31.01 -4.92
CA ARG A 444 6.24 -30.61 -3.55
C ARG A 444 7.30 -31.52 -2.90
N ALA A 445 7.21 -32.83 -3.15
CA ALA A 445 8.16 -33.81 -2.62
C ALA A 445 9.62 -33.53 -3.04
N GLN A 446 9.86 -32.83 -4.15
CA GLN A 446 11.20 -32.44 -4.59
C GLN A 446 11.82 -31.34 -3.71
N PHE A 447 11.00 -30.59 -2.98
CA PHE A 447 11.42 -29.41 -2.22
C PHE A 447 11.29 -29.59 -0.71
N GLU A 448 10.67 -30.68 -0.21
CA GLU A 448 10.31 -30.84 1.20
C GLU A 448 11.51 -30.77 2.16
N ASP A 449 12.66 -31.34 1.77
CA ASP A 449 13.90 -31.36 2.56
C ASP A 449 14.98 -30.40 2.02
N MET A 450 14.64 -29.54 1.06
CA MET A 450 15.60 -28.63 0.46
C MET A 450 15.75 -27.37 1.33
N SER A 451 16.93 -27.21 1.95
CA SER A 451 17.24 -25.97 2.69
C SER A 451 17.33 -24.77 1.75
N TYR A 452 17.08 -23.56 2.28
CA TYR A 452 17.21 -22.33 1.50
C TYR A 452 18.61 -22.16 0.90
N ALA A 453 19.67 -22.46 1.66
CA ALA A 453 21.05 -22.39 1.16
C ALA A 453 21.27 -23.33 -0.04
N ASN A 454 20.80 -24.58 0.05
CA ASN A 454 20.90 -25.53 -1.04
C ASN A 454 20.06 -25.10 -2.27
N PHE A 455 18.84 -24.61 -2.05
CA PHE A 455 17.99 -24.09 -3.14
C PHE A 455 18.65 -22.90 -3.85
N LYS A 456 19.16 -21.94 -3.06
CA LYS A 456 19.82 -20.74 -3.56
C LYS A 456 21.00 -21.11 -4.46
N GLU A 457 21.89 -21.98 -3.99
CA GLU A 457 23.15 -22.32 -4.67
C GLU A 457 22.96 -23.34 -5.80
N ASN A 458 22.17 -24.39 -5.58
CA ASN A 458 22.20 -25.57 -6.44
C ASN A 458 20.93 -25.78 -7.27
N TYR A 459 19.78 -25.24 -6.87
CA TYR A 459 18.57 -25.39 -7.67
C TYR A 459 18.58 -24.46 -8.89
N GLN A 460 18.29 -25.02 -10.05
CA GLN A 460 18.17 -24.31 -11.31
C GLN A 460 16.83 -24.62 -11.96
N VAL A 461 16.14 -23.58 -12.45
CA VAL A 461 14.89 -23.75 -13.20
C VAL A 461 15.20 -24.45 -14.51
N SER A 462 14.55 -25.59 -14.72
CA SER A 462 14.72 -26.39 -15.93
C SER A 462 14.13 -25.69 -17.16
N GLU A 463 14.62 -26.06 -18.35
CA GLU A 463 14.00 -25.58 -19.60
C GLU A 463 12.53 -26.02 -19.70
N ALA A 464 12.22 -27.23 -19.21
CA ALA A 464 10.87 -27.75 -19.19
C ALA A 464 9.92 -26.85 -18.37
N LEU A 465 10.33 -26.43 -17.16
CA LEU A 465 9.52 -25.55 -16.32
C LEU A 465 9.31 -24.16 -16.97
N ALA A 466 10.36 -23.61 -17.59
CA ALA A 466 10.24 -22.35 -18.33
C ALA A 466 9.25 -22.47 -19.50
N GLN A 467 9.32 -23.57 -20.26
CA GLN A 467 8.41 -23.83 -21.38
C GLN A 467 6.97 -24.09 -20.92
N GLU A 468 6.78 -24.80 -19.80
CA GLU A 468 5.46 -24.98 -19.18
C GLU A 468 4.82 -23.63 -18.83
N PHE A 469 5.59 -22.68 -18.28
CA PHE A 469 5.09 -21.34 -18.01
C PHE A 469 4.74 -20.57 -19.28
N ILE A 470 5.58 -20.64 -20.33
CA ILE A 470 5.29 -19.99 -21.62
C ILE A 470 3.98 -20.52 -22.21
N SER A 471 3.75 -21.84 -22.14
CA SER A 471 2.50 -22.45 -22.59
C SER A 471 1.31 -22.06 -21.70
N TYR A 472 1.49 -22.05 -20.38
CA TYR A 472 0.46 -21.64 -19.41
C TYR A 472 0.01 -20.18 -19.62
N SER A 473 0.98 -19.30 -19.85
CA SER A 473 0.77 -17.85 -20.01
C SER A 473 0.16 -17.46 -21.36
N ARG A 474 0.17 -18.38 -22.35
CA ARG A 474 -0.30 -18.13 -23.73
C ARG A 474 0.39 -16.92 -24.38
N LEU A 475 1.59 -16.55 -23.94
CA LEU A 475 2.33 -15.40 -24.46
C LEU A 475 2.65 -15.52 -25.96
N GLN A 476 2.80 -16.75 -26.45
CA GLN A 476 2.98 -17.02 -27.88
C GLN A 476 1.78 -16.58 -28.72
N GLU A 477 0.54 -16.66 -28.19
CA GLU A 477 -0.65 -16.17 -28.88
C GLU A 477 -0.68 -14.64 -28.93
N ALA A 478 -0.06 -13.99 -27.95
CA ALA A 478 0.16 -12.54 -27.91
C ALA A 478 1.40 -12.09 -28.70
N GLN A 479 2.07 -13.00 -29.43
CA GLN A 479 3.29 -12.74 -30.20
C GLN A 479 4.46 -12.20 -29.36
N ILE A 480 4.50 -12.51 -28.07
CA ILE A 480 5.61 -12.14 -27.18
C ILE A 480 6.64 -13.27 -27.17
N ASP A 481 7.84 -12.98 -27.69
CA ASP A 481 8.95 -13.94 -27.78
C ASP A 481 9.97 -13.71 -26.67
N LEU A 482 9.93 -14.58 -25.64
CA LEU A 482 10.86 -14.54 -24.51
C LEU A 482 12.18 -15.28 -24.77
N THR A 483 12.48 -15.71 -26.00
CA THR A 483 13.70 -16.49 -26.30
C THR A 483 14.97 -15.78 -25.85
N ASN A 484 15.07 -14.46 -26.07
CA ASN A 484 16.22 -13.65 -25.62
C ASN A 484 16.17 -13.31 -24.12
N TYR A 485 15.05 -13.58 -23.45
CA TYR A 485 14.81 -13.29 -22.03
C TYR A 485 14.74 -14.56 -21.17
N ASN A 486 15.14 -15.73 -21.71
CA ASN A 486 15.05 -17.01 -21.00
C ASN A 486 15.78 -16.98 -19.64
N GLY A 487 16.93 -16.29 -19.55
CA GLY A 487 17.65 -16.10 -18.29
C GLY A 487 16.82 -15.33 -17.25
N ALA A 488 16.21 -14.21 -17.65
CA ALA A 488 15.36 -13.40 -16.80
C ALA A 488 14.07 -14.16 -16.40
N LEU A 489 13.46 -14.89 -17.34
CA LEU A 489 12.30 -15.74 -17.08
C LEU A 489 12.60 -16.80 -16.02
N LYS A 490 13.70 -17.54 -16.18
CA LYS A 490 14.12 -18.55 -15.20
C LYS A 490 14.42 -17.95 -13.84
N MET A 491 15.03 -16.76 -13.80
CA MET A 491 15.25 -16.03 -12.54
C MET A 491 13.93 -15.65 -11.86
N ALA A 492 12.96 -15.12 -12.61
CA ALA A 492 11.64 -14.77 -12.10
C ALA A 492 10.87 -16.00 -11.58
N LEU A 493 10.93 -17.11 -12.30
CA LEU A 493 10.36 -18.40 -11.87
C LEU A 493 11.04 -18.91 -10.59
N LYS A 494 12.38 -18.84 -10.52
CA LYS A 494 13.15 -19.23 -9.33
C LYS A 494 12.82 -18.35 -8.12
N ALA A 495 12.66 -17.05 -8.33
CA ALA A 495 12.25 -16.10 -7.30
C ALA A 495 10.84 -16.45 -6.78
N ASN A 496 9.87 -16.68 -7.67
CA ASN A 496 8.50 -17.06 -7.28
C ASN A 496 8.46 -18.43 -6.56
N LEU A 497 9.30 -19.40 -6.93
CA LEU A 497 9.49 -20.62 -6.16
C LEU A 497 10.00 -20.31 -4.74
N ALA A 498 11.03 -19.48 -4.63
CA ALA A 498 11.59 -19.08 -3.34
C ALA A 498 10.60 -18.30 -2.47
N GLN A 499 9.75 -17.46 -3.05
CA GLN A 499 8.68 -16.75 -2.33
C GLN A 499 7.79 -17.72 -1.56
N GLN A 500 7.35 -18.80 -2.22
CA GLN A 500 6.40 -19.74 -1.62
C GLN A 500 7.08 -20.73 -0.67
N LEU A 501 8.33 -21.09 -0.94
CA LEU A 501 9.10 -22.04 -0.13
C LEU A 501 9.74 -21.40 1.10
N TYR A 502 10.32 -20.20 0.95
CA TYR A 502 11.20 -19.56 1.94
C TYR A 502 10.80 -18.12 2.29
N GLY A 503 9.94 -17.48 1.48
CA GLY A 503 9.40 -16.16 1.77
C GLY A 503 10.03 -14.99 0.99
N PRO A 504 9.62 -13.74 1.31
CA PRO A 504 9.92 -12.54 0.54
C PRO A 504 11.40 -12.19 0.49
N ASN A 505 12.14 -12.38 1.58
CA ASN A 505 13.59 -12.14 1.56
C ASN A 505 14.29 -12.99 0.50
N ALA A 506 13.87 -14.26 0.35
CA ALA A 506 14.42 -15.17 -0.65
C ALA A 506 14.00 -14.80 -2.08
N TYR A 507 12.77 -14.33 -2.27
CA TYR A 507 12.29 -13.81 -3.56
C TYR A 507 13.14 -12.62 -4.02
N GLU A 508 13.26 -11.60 -3.18
CA GLU A 508 14.01 -10.38 -3.49
C GLU A 508 15.49 -10.69 -3.69
N PHE A 509 16.11 -11.52 -2.86
CA PHE A 509 17.51 -11.91 -3.04
C PHE A 509 17.78 -12.49 -4.44
N ILE A 510 16.90 -13.39 -4.92
CA ILE A 510 17.08 -14.06 -6.21
C ILE A 510 16.80 -13.09 -7.36
N LEU A 511 15.74 -12.29 -7.26
CA LEU A 511 15.37 -11.33 -8.30
C LEU A 511 16.43 -10.23 -8.45
N ASN A 512 17.07 -9.84 -7.35
CA ASN A 512 18.12 -8.83 -7.32
C ASN A 512 19.44 -9.28 -7.96
N GLY A 513 19.60 -10.55 -8.33
CA GLY A 513 20.85 -11.09 -8.88
C GLY A 513 21.36 -10.37 -10.14
N ASN A 514 20.46 -9.82 -10.94
CA ASN A 514 20.79 -9.04 -12.16
C ASN A 514 20.21 -7.61 -12.11
N ASP A 515 19.96 -7.08 -10.92
CA ASP A 515 19.37 -5.75 -10.79
C ASP A 515 20.36 -4.66 -11.21
N VAL A 516 20.00 -3.91 -12.24
CA VAL A 516 20.86 -2.88 -12.84
C VAL A 516 21.15 -1.71 -11.89
N MET A 517 20.24 -1.39 -10.96
CA MET A 517 20.45 -0.32 -9.98
C MET A 517 21.40 -0.78 -8.87
N LEU A 518 21.29 -2.03 -8.42
CA LEU A 518 22.25 -2.62 -7.47
C LEU A 518 23.63 -2.79 -8.08
N GLN A 519 23.73 -3.24 -9.34
CA GLN A 519 25.00 -3.27 -10.06
C GLN A 519 25.62 -1.87 -10.12
N LYS A 520 24.81 -0.83 -10.33
CA LYS A 520 25.30 0.55 -10.31
C LYS A 520 25.83 0.97 -8.94
N VAL A 521 25.15 0.61 -7.85
CA VAL A 521 25.66 0.84 -6.49
C VAL A 521 27.04 0.22 -6.32
N LEU A 522 27.21 -1.06 -6.69
CA LEU A 522 28.47 -1.77 -6.54
C LEU A 522 29.60 -1.14 -7.38
N GLU A 523 29.30 -0.65 -8.59
CA GLU A 523 30.24 0.11 -9.42
C GLU A 523 30.70 1.41 -8.74
N LEU A 524 29.77 2.15 -8.11
CA LEU A 524 30.09 3.39 -7.39
C LEU A 524 30.91 3.13 -6.12
N GLU A 525 30.63 2.04 -5.40
CA GLU A 525 31.42 1.62 -4.24
C GLU A 525 32.86 1.27 -4.63
N GLN A 526 33.05 0.51 -5.72
CA GLN A 526 34.38 0.13 -6.19
C GLN A 526 35.22 1.35 -6.58
N LYS A 527 34.62 2.35 -7.24
CA LYS A 527 35.28 3.60 -7.60
C LYS A 527 35.67 4.43 -6.36
N ALA A 528 34.81 4.46 -5.34
CA ALA A 528 35.06 5.22 -4.12
C ALA A 528 36.19 4.62 -3.27
N GLY A 529 36.37 3.30 -3.27
CA GLY A 529 37.46 2.62 -2.55
C GLY A 529 38.81 2.60 -3.28
N SER A 530 38.85 3.06 -4.54
CA SER A 530 40.08 3.11 -5.35
C SER A 530 40.79 4.48 -5.32
N ASN A 531 40.18 5.47 -4.65
CA ASN A 531 40.73 6.81 -4.39
C ASN A 531 41.03 6.94 -2.90
#